data_AF-A0A1H7Z1U0-F1
#
_entry.id   AF-A0A1H7Z1U0-F1
#
_cell.length_a   1.000
_cell.length_b   1.000
_cell.length_c   1.000
_cell.angle_alpha   90.00
_cell.angle_beta   90.00
_cell.angle_gamma   90.00
#
_symmetry.space_group_name_H-M   'P 1'
#
loop_
_entity.id
_entity.type
_entity.pdbx_description
1 polymer ?
#
loop_
_entity_poly.entity_id
_entity_poly.type
_entity_poly.pdbx_seq_one_letter_code
_entity_poly.pdbx_strand_id
1 'polypeptide(L)'
;MSEIKEVYNKEIYAPFLDYCNELKYKTMQDLLKCPFHLLSKRPDISSLLSSRIKTVFETYRKANPREFIVAKTNTKNTSSMSDVELQIALQQYFKENANHLIVAAEAVKAVNGRAKRADVVRILEQAFWCQTVDKGSFYYKGL
;
A
#
# COMPACT_ATOMS: atom_id res chain seq x y z
N MET A 1 -2.89 -9.99 18.34
CA MET A 1 -2.38 -9.24 17.19
C MET A 1 -2.25 -7.80 17.60
N SER A 2 -1.02 -7.33 17.78
CA SER A 2 -0.78 -5.93 18.17
C SER A 2 -1.07 -4.98 17.00
N GLU A 3 -1.58 -3.79 17.31
CA GLU A 3 -1.79 -2.73 16.33
C GLU A 3 -0.45 -2.08 15.94
N ILE A 4 -0.34 -1.61 14.70
CA ILE A 4 0.90 -0.95 14.22
C ILE A 4 1.24 0.26 15.09
N LYS A 5 0.22 1.06 15.48
CA LYS A 5 0.39 2.25 16.32
C LYS A 5 0.94 1.93 17.72
N GLU A 6 0.72 0.73 18.24
CA GLU A 6 1.23 0.32 19.56
C GLU A 6 2.74 0.03 19.51
N VAL A 7 3.19 -0.58 18.40
CA VAL A 7 4.60 -0.91 18.17
C VAL A 7 5.38 0.32 17.70
N TYR A 8 4.77 1.16 16.86
CA TYR A 8 5.35 2.37 16.29
C TYR A 8 4.81 3.64 16.96
N ASN A 9 4.77 3.65 18.29
CA ASN A 9 4.15 4.72 19.08
C ASN A 9 4.97 6.03 19.19
N LYS A 10 6.19 6.07 18.69
CA LYS A 10 7.06 7.26 18.78
C LYS A 10 6.74 8.23 17.65
N GLU A 11 6.79 9.53 17.93
CA GLU A 11 6.52 10.61 16.96
C GLU A 11 7.39 10.53 15.70
N ILE A 12 8.62 10.02 15.83
CA ILE A 12 9.51 9.78 14.68
C ILE A 12 8.92 8.83 13.62
N TYR A 13 7.90 8.04 13.97
CA TYR A 13 7.21 7.12 13.08
C TYR A 13 5.90 7.70 12.51
N ALA A 14 5.52 8.93 12.85
CA ALA A 14 4.29 9.55 12.34
C ALA A 14 4.17 9.47 10.80
N PRO A 15 5.21 9.77 10.00
CA PRO A 15 5.13 9.64 8.53
C PRO A 15 4.86 8.20 8.06
N PHE A 16 5.35 7.21 8.81
CA PHE A 16 5.11 5.80 8.53
C PHE A 16 3.71 5.34 8.95
N LEU A 17 3.19 5.87 10.07
CA LEU A 17 1.82 5.62 10.48
C LEU A 17 0.84 6.21 9.46
N ASP A 18 1.09 7.41 8.95
CA ASP A 18 0.28 8.02 7.90
C ASP A 18 0.28 7.16 6.63
N TYR A 19 1.46 6.70 6.20
CA TYR A 19 1.59 5.76 5.08
C TYR A 19 0.82 4.44 5.33
N CYS A 20 0.89 3.89 6.54
CA CYS A 20 0.12 2.69 6.90
C CYS A 20 -1.39 2.97 6.87
N ASN A 21 -1.82 4.15 7.29
CA ASN A 21 -3.23 4.53 7.34
C ASN A 21 -3.81 4.76 5.93
N GLU A 22 -3.02 5.32 5.02
CA GLU A 22 -3.33 5.42 3.58
C GLU A 22 -3.57 4.03 2.96
N LEU A 23 -2.77 3.04 3.37
CA LEU A 23 -2.87 1.64 2.93
C LEU A 23 -3.83 0.78 3.76
N LYS A 24 -4.52 1.36 4.74
CA LYS A 24 -5.42 0.68 5.69
C LYS A 24 -4.79 -0.46 6.48
N TYR A 25 -3.48 -0.38 6.71
CA TYR A 25 -2.79 -1.28 7.60
C TYR A 25 -3.11 -0.90 9.04
N LYS A 26 -3.67 -1.86 9.78
CA LYS A 26 -4.04 -1.68 11.19
C LYS A 26 -3.19 -2.55 12.10
N THR A 27 -2.86 -3.76 11.65
CA THR A 27 -2.20 -4.78 12.46
C THR A 27 -0.78 -5.03 11.98
N MET A 28 0.09 -5.49 12.89
CA MET A 28 1.46 -5.86 12.51
C MET A 28 1.51 -6.95 11.43
N GLN A 29 0.48 -7.77 11.28
CA GLN A 29 0.39 -8.79 10.23
C GLN A 29 0.19 -8.17 8.83
N ASP A 30 -0.52 -7.04 8.73
CA ASP A 30 -0.73 -6.33 7.46
C ASP A 30 0.60 -5.86 6.86
N LEU A 31 1.59 -5.57 7.71
CA LEU A 31 2.94 -5.19 7.29
C LEU A 31 3.69 -6.28 6.51
N LEU A 32 3.24 -7.54 6.54
CA LEU A 32 3.78 -8.59 5.66
C LEU A 32 3.59 -8.26 4.17
N LYS A 33 2.53 -7.51 3.84
CA LYS A 33 2.22 -7.06 2.47
C LYS A 33 2.85 -5.69 2.16
N CYS A 34 3.48 -5.06 3.14
CA CYS A 34 4.04 -3.71 3.00
C CYS A 34 5.29 -3.71 2.12
N PRO A 35 5.31 -2.90 1.03
CA PRO A 35 6.50 -2.76 0.20
C PRO A 35 7.49 -1.80 0.88
N PHE A 36 8.21 -2.30 1.90
CA PHE A 36 9.18 -1.50 2.66
C PHE A 36 10.27 -0.84 1.80
N HIS A 37 10.50 -1.34 0.59
CA HIS A 37 11.44 -0.76 -0.37
C HIS A 37 10.93 0.55 -1.01
N LEU A 38 9.62 0.83 -0.95
CA LEU A 38 9.04 2.09 -1.40
C LEU A 38 9.08 3.19 -0.33
N LEU A 39 9.27 2.83 0.94
CA LEU A 39 9.38 3.81 2.02
C LEU A 39 10.53 4.80 1.78
N SER A 40 11.66 4.34 1.25
CA SER A 40 12.80 5.22 0.94
C SER A 40 12.56 6.15 -0.26
N LYS A 41 11.47 5.96 -1.01
CA LYS A 41 11.08 6.84 -2.12
C LYS A 41 10.14 7.96 -1.67
N ARG A 42 9.61 7.89 -0.45
CA ARG A 42 8.74 8.93 0.11
C ARG A 42 9.59 10.11 0.62
N PRO A 43 9.23 11.36 0.26
CA PRO A 43 10.00 12.55 0.65
C PRO A 43 9.99 12.80 2.17
N ASP A 44 8.93 12.35 2.86
CA ASP A 44 8.70 12.46 4.29
C ASP A 44 9.31 11.32 5.11
N ILE A 45 9.90 10.30 4.47
CA ILE A 45 10.55 9.17 5.13
C ILE A 45 12.03 9.13 4.74
N SER A 46 12.91 9.42 5.71
CA SER A 46 14.34 9.29 5.48
C SER A 46 14.78 7.83 5.31
N SER A 47 15.89 7.61 4.61
CA SER A 47 16.51 6.28 4.46
C SER A 47 16.85 5.64 5.82
N LEU A 48 17.30 6.44 6.79
CA LEU A 48 17.55 6.01 8.16
C LEU A 48 16.27 5.56 8.87
N LEU A 49 15.18 6.32 8.72
CA LEU A 49 13.88 5.97 9.28
C LEU A 49 13.34 4.68 8.66
N SER A 50 13.42 4.54 7.33
CA SER A 50 12.99 3.31 6.62
C SER A 50 13.74 2.06 7.10
N SER A 51 15.05 2.19 7.38
CA SER A 51 15.88 1.11 7.92
C SER A 51 15.46 0.76 9.35
N ARG A 52 15.24 1.77 10.20
CA ARG A 52 14.71 1.56 11.56
C ARG A 52 13.35 0.87 11.55
N ILE A 53 12.44 1.28 10.66
CA ILE A 53 11.12 0.68 10.53
C ILE A 53 11.22 -0.81 10.22
N LYS A 54 12.06 -1.18 9.24
CA LYS A 54 12.34 -2.59 8.91
C LYS A 54 12.91 -3.35 10.11
N THR A 55 13.88 -2.78 10.82
CA THR A 55 14.50 -3.44 11.98
C THR A 55 13.48 -3.70 13.09
N VAL A 56 12.62 -2.72 13.39
CA VAL A 56 11.55 -2.88 14.41
C VAL A 56 10.57 -3.97 13.99
N PHE A 57 10.16 -3.99 12.72
CA PHE A 57 9.27 -5.03 12.20
C PHE A 57 9.89 -6.42 12.29
N GLU A 58 11.13 -6.61 11.85
CA GLU A 58 11.83 -7.89 11.92
C GLU A 58 12.05 -8.35 13.36
N THR A 59 12.36 -7.43 14.27
CA THR A 59 12.50 -7.73 15.71
C THR A 59 11.16 -8.16 16.31
N TYR A 60 10.09 -7.45 16.00
CA TYR A 60 8.75 -7.81 16.44
C TYR A 60 8.32 -9.17 15.88
N ARG A 61 8.59 -9.45 14.60
CA ARG A 61 8.28 -10.74 13.96
C ARG A 61 9.03 -11.90 14.63
N LYS A 62 10.31 -11.71 14.97
CA LYS A 62 11.11 -12.70 15.69
C LYS A 62 10.61 -12.92 17.12
N ALA A 63 10.12 -11.88 17.79
CA ALA A 63 9.56 -11.98 19.14
C ALA A 63 8.17 -12.63 19.17
N ASN A 64 7.38 -12.47 18.10
CA ASN A 64 5.99 -12.93 18.03
C ASN A 64 5.74 -13.90 16.85
N PRO A 65 6.54 -14.97 16.67
CA PRO A 65 6.47 -15.81 15.47
C PRO A 65 5.10 -16.45 15.26
N ARG A 66 4.34 -16.70 16.34
CA ARG A 66 2.97 -17.26 16.31
C ARG A 66 1.95 -16.35 15.63
N GLU A 67 2.13 -15.02 15.68
CA GLU A 67 1.23 -14.06 15.00
C GLU A 67 1.46 -14.01 13.49
N PHE A 68 2.59 -14.54 13.01
CA PHE A 68 3.00 -14.52 11.60
C PHE A 68 3.04 -15.90 10.96
N ILE A 69 2.45 -16.92 11.62
CA ILE A 69 2.23 -18.23 11.00
C ILE A 69 1.08 -18.06 10.01
N VAL A 70 1.39 -17.56 8.82
CA VAL A 70 0.46 -17.61 7.69
C VAL A 70 0.40 -19.07 7.26
N ALA A 71 -0.76 -19.70 7.42
CA ALA A 71 -1.04 -20.99 6.78
C ALA A 71 -0.59 -20.87 5.31
N LYS A 72 0.24 -21.80 4.83
CA LYS A 72 0.82 -21.79 3.48
C LYS A 72 -0.29 -21.68 2.41
N THR A 73 -0.75 -20.49 2.09
CA THR A 73 -1.51 -20.23 0.87
C THR A 73 -0.48 -19.94 -0.20
N ASN A 74 -0.26 -20.97 -1.01
CA ASN A 74 0.53 -21.05 -2.22
C ASN A 74 0.39 -19.76 -3.07
N THR A 75 1.18 -18.73 -2.76
CA THR A 75 1.16 -17.49 -3.54
C THR A 75 2.13 -17.72 -4.68
N LYS A 76 1.56 -18.14 -5.82
CA LYS A 76 2.29 -18.32 -7.06
C LYS A 76 3.05 -17.04 -7.38
N ASN A 77 4.37 -17.18 -7.52
CA ASN A 77 5.21 -16.26 -8.25
C ASN A 77 4.56 -15.99 -9.62
N THR A 78 4.01 -14.80 -9.79
CA THR A 78 4.06 -14.10 -11.06
C THR A 78 4.67 -12.75 -10.76
N SER A 79 5.52 -12.27 -11.66
CA SER A 79 6.17 -10.96 -11.64
C SER A 79 5.18 -9.79 -11.79
N SER A 80 4.07 -9.85 -11.06
CA SER A 80 3.02 -8.86 -10.95
C SER A 80 3.27 -8.04 -9.70
N MET A 81 3.15 -6.73 -9.86
CA MET A 81 3.18 -5.74 -8.78
C MET A 81 2.24 -6.18 -7.64
N SER A 82 2.68 -6.10 -6.38
CA SER A 82 1.78 -6.43 -5.26
C SER A 82 0.58 -5.48 -5.26
N ASP A 83 -0.57 -5.91 -4.73
CA ASP A 83 -1.77 -5.07 -4.61
C ASP A 83 -1.45 -3.70 -3.99
N VAL A 84 -0.51 -3.67 -3.06
CA VAL A 84 -0.15 -2.48 -2.29
C VAL A 84 0.69 -1.53 -3.14
N GLU A 85 1.69 -2.07 -3.84
CA GLU A 85 2.44 -1.29 -4.81
C GLU A 85 1.51 -0.73 -5.88
N LEU A 86 0.56 -1.54 -6.36
CA LEU A 86 -0.44 -1.15 -7.35
C LEU A 86 -1.30 0.00 -6.85
N GLN A 87 -1.80 -0.09 -5.61
CA GLN A 87 -2.59 0.97 -4.98
C GLN A 87 -1.80 2.28 -4.87
N ILE A 88 -0.52 2.24 -4.47
CA ILE A 88 0.32 3.43 -4.34
C ILE A 88 0.54 4.09 -5.70
N ALA A 89 0.89 3.31 -6.72
CA ALA A 89 1.13 3.83 -8.06
C ALA A 89 -0.14 4.45 -8.67
N LEU A 90 -1.29 3.79 -8.48
CA LEU A 90 -2.58 4.31 -8.91
C LEU A 90 -2.94 5.59 -8.16
N GLN A 91 -2.78 5.61 -6.83
CA GLN A 91 -3.09 6.79 -6.02
C GLN A 91 -2.24 7.99 -6.43
N GLN A 92 -0.94 7.79 -6.67
CA GLN A 92 -0.05 8.86 -7.12
C GLN A 92 -0.48 9.39 -8.50
N TYR A 93 -0.75 8.49 -9.46
CA TYR A 93 -1.23 8.89 -10.79
C TYR A 93 -2.55 9.67 -10.73
N PHE A 94 -3.50 9.22 -9.91
CA PHE A 94 -4.77 9.90 -9.72
C PHE A 94 -4.62 11.26 -9.02
N LYS A 95 -3.67 11.39 -8.09
CA LYS A 95 -3.37 12.67 -7.43
C LYS A 95 -2.75 13.67 -8.39
N GLU A 96 -1.87 13.23 -9.30
CA GLU A 96 -1.27 14.05 -10.36
C GLU A 96 -2.32 14.44 -11.42
N ASN A 97 -3.37 13.64 -11.60
CA ASN A 97 -4.44 13.85 -12.57
C ASN A 97 -5.80 14.13 -11.89
N ALA A 98 -5.79 14.79 -10.73
CA ALA A 98 -6.97 14.93 -9.87
C ALA A 98 -8.17 15.64 -10.54
N ASN A 99 -7.92 16.47 -11.54
CA ASN A 99 -8.95 17.22 -12.28
C ASN A 99 -9.49 16.45 -13.49
N HIS A 100 -9.06 15.21 -13.72
CA HIS A 100 -9.45 14.40 -14.86
C HIS A 100 -10.13 13.12 -14.43
N LEU A 101 -11.11 12.72 -15.24
CA LEU A 101 -11.76 11.42 -15.16
C LEU A 101 -10.86 10.41 -15.86
N ILE A 102 -10.41 9.41 -15.11
CA ILE A 102 -9.45 8.40 -15.57
C ILE A 102 -10.22 7.11 -15.85
N VAL A 103 -10.08 6.58 -17.06
CA VAL A 103 -10.70 5.29 -17.41
C VAL A 103 -9.82 4.12 -16.98
N ALA A 104 -10.43 2.94 -16.74
CA ALA A 104 -9.72 1.72 -16.34
C ALA A 104 -8.53 1.38 -17.26
N ALA A 105 -8.64 1.66 -18.56
CA ALA A 105 -7.57 1.43 -19.52
C ALA A 105 -6.37 2.37 -19.31
N GLU A 106 -6.61 3.62 -18.91
CA GLU A 106 -5.56 4.58 -18.57
C GLU A 106 -4.89 4.22 -17.24
N ALA A 107 -5.67 3.82 -16.24
CA ALA A 107 -5.14 3.32 -14.98
C ALA A 107 -4.22 2.10 -15.16
N VAL A 108 -4.57 1.17 -16.06
CA VAL A 108 -3.69 0.02 -16.42
C VAL A 108 -2.42 0.48 -17.15
N LYS A 109 -2.51 1.50 -18.01
CA LYS A 109 -1.34 2.11 -18.67
C LYS A 109 -0.43 2.84 -17.69
N ALA A 110 -0.98 3.52 -16.69
CA ALA A 110 -0.22 4.24 -15.67
C ALA A 110 0.72 3.31 -14.88
N VAL A 111 0.32 2.06 -14.69
CA VAL A 111 1.13 1.02 -14.02
C VAL A 111 1.95 0.19 -15.01
N ASN A 112 2.08 0.66 -16.25
CA ASN A 112 2.83 0.06 -17.36
C ASN A 112 2.50 -1.43 -17.58
N GLY A 113 1.22 -1.80 -17.45
CA GLY A 113 0.76 -3.19 -17.64
C GLY A 113 1.24 -4.19 -16.59
N ARG A 114 1.82 -3.72 -15.47
CA ARG A 114 2.34 -4.58 -14.39
C ARG A 114 1.23 -5.20 -13.51
N ALA A 115 -0.03 -4.85 -13.78
CA ALA A 115 -1.22 -5.41 -13.15
C ALA A 115 -2.34 -5.60 -14.18
N LYS A 116 -3.22 -6.58 -13.94
CA LYS A 116 -4.38 -6.84 -14.81
C LYS A 116 -5.47 -5.80 -14.55
N ARG A 117 -6.28 -5.53 -15.59
CA ARG A 117 -7.44 -4.63 -15.48
C ARG A 117 -8.38 -5.00 -14.33
N ALA A 118 -8.62 -6.29 -14.09
CA ALA A 118 -9.46 -6.75 -12.99
C ALA A 118 -8.89 -6.37 -11.61
N ASP A 119 -7.57 -6.49 -11.42
CA ASP A 119 -6.91 -6.11 -10.17
C ASP A 119 -6.93 -4.59 -9.97
N VAL A 120 -6.67 -3.82 -11.03
CA VAL A 120 -6.76 -2.35 -11.01
C VAL A 120 -8.16 -1.90 -10.61
N VAL A 121 -9.20 -2.42 -11.27
CA VAL A 121 -10.59 -2.05 -10.97
C VAL A 121 -10.96 -2.42 -9.54
N ARG A 122 -10.60 -3.63 -9.09
CA ARG A 122 -10.85 -4.06 -7.71
C ARG A 122 -10.23 -3.11 -6.68
N ILE A 123 -8.99 -2.67 -6.89
CA ILE A 123 -8.34 -1.71 -5.98
C ILE A 123 -9.01 -0.35 -6.02
N LEU A 124 -9.36 0.15 -7.21
CA LEU A 124 -10.02 1.45 -7.37
C LEU A 124 -11.42 1.47 -6.74
N GLU A 125 -12.17 0.38 -6.81
CA GLU A 125 -13.49 0.25 -6.17
C GLU A 125 -13.42 0.18 -4.64
N GLN A 126 -12.32 -0.36 -4.10
CA GLN A 126 -12.10 -0.48 -2.65
C GLN A 126 -11.42 0.77 -2.06
N ALA A 127 -10.88 1.65 -2.90
CA ALA A 127 -10.13 2.83 -2.48
C ALA A 127 -11.06 3.97 -2.09
N PHE A 128 -10.98 4.42 -0.84
CA PHE A 128 -11.78 5.55 -0.31
C PHE A 128 -11.47 6.90 -0.99
N TRP A 129 -10.26 7.06 -1.54
CA TRP A 129 -9.81 8.26 -2.25
C TRP A 129 -10.24 8.27 -3.72
N CYS A 130 -10.82 7.18 -4.19
CA CYS A 130 -11.30 6.98 -5.54
C CYS A 130 -12.82 6.90 -5.52
N GLN A 131 -13.48 7.48 -6.52
CA GLN A 131 -14.91 7.28 -6.72
C GLN A 131 -15.19 6.87 -8.15
N THR A 132 -15.98 5.82 -8.29
CA THR A 132 -16.47 5.30 -9.57
C THR A 132 -17.62 6.18 -10.06
N VAL A 133 -17.49 6.73 -11.26
CA VAL A 133 -18.57 7.49 -11.93
C VAL A 133 -19.39 6.55 -12.81
N ASP A 134 -18.71 5.64 -13.53
CA ASP A 134 -19.32 4.67 -14.45
C ASP A 134 -18.56 3.33 -14.39
N LYS A 135 -19.10 2.28 -15.04
CA LYS A 135 -18.52 0.90 -15.10
C LYS A 135 -17.08 0.79 -15.63
N GLY A 136 -16.42 1.90 -15.95
CA GLY A 136 -15.03 1.93 -16.36
C GLY A 136 -14.32 3.26 -16.11
N SER A 137 -14.92 4.17 -15.36
CA SER A 137 -14.42 5.54 -15.17
C SER A 137 -14.36 5.89 -13.70
N PHE A 138 -13.21 6.43 -13.30
CA PHE A 138 -12.88 6.71 -11.91
C PHE A 138 -12.36 8.13 -11.80
N TYR A 139 -12.64 8.81 -10.68
CA TYR A 139 -12.05 10.11 -10.40
C TYR A 139 -11.47 10.15 -8.99
N TYR A 140 -10.48 11.02 -8.81
CA TYR A 140 -9.87 11.25 -7.50
C TYR A 140 -10.79 12.12 -6.66
N LYS A 141 -11.36 11.55 -5.59
CA LYS A 141 -12.27 12.28 -4.68
C LYS A 141 -11.52 13.12 -3.64
N GLY A 142 -10.22 12.86 -3.46
CA GLY A 142 -9.46 13.43 -2.36
C GLY A 142 -9.74 12.74 -1.03
N LEU A 143 -8.87 13.01 -0.06
CA LEU A 143 -9.00 12.61 1.35
C LEU A 143 -9.78 13.67 2.13
#